data_AF-X1KXT2-F1
#
_entry.id   AF-X1KXT2-F1
#
_cell.length_a   1.000
_cell.length_b   1.000
_cell.length_c   1.000
_cell.angle_alpha   90.00
_cell.angle_beta   90.00
_cell.angle_gamma   90.00
#
_symmetry.space_group_name_H-M   'P 1'
#
loop_
_entity.id
_entity.type
_entity.pdbx_description
1 polymer ?
#
loop_
_entity_poly.entity_id
_entity_poly.type
_entity_poly.pdbx_seq_one_letter_code
_entity_poly.pdbx_strand_id
1 'polypeptide(L)'
;MNIDKIRIDKPILDLHVHIGPEFLRRRYTIKSLAEEAQREFFGFAAKNHFQPTTAWAAMISTNYKIPIIGSITLNKSVGGINPEAVRAALSGFKINPQKTNRERGRFIVWMPTIHAEAHLINNNRKDIISEWGC
;
A
#
# COMPACT_ATOMS: atom_id res chain seq x y z
N MET A 1 -33.53 20.24 -6.84
CA MET A 1 -32.71 19.45 -7.76
C MET A 1 -32.39 18.14 -7.06
N ASN A 2 -33.19 17.11 -7.29
CA ASN A 2 -32.95 15.77 -6.71
C ASN A 2 -31.78 15.19 -7.49
N ILE A 3 -30.60 15.20 -6.87
CA ILE A 3 -29.47 14.45 -7.40
C ILE A 3 -29.80 13.00 -7.05
N ASP A 4 -30.15 12.19 -8.05
CA ASP A 4 -30.30 10.76 -7.89
C ASP A 4 -28.99 10.22 -7.33
N LYS A 5 -28.96 9.97 -6.01
CA LYS A 5 -27.79 9.38 -5.36
C LYS A 5 -27.67 7.97 -5.88
N ILE A 6 -26.73 7.75 -6.80
CA ILE A 6 -26.32 6.42 -7.23
C ILE A 6 -25.99 5.63 -5.97
N ARG A 7 -26.78 4.58 -5.71
CA ARG A 7 -26.56 3.71 -4.57
C ARG A 7 -25.34 2.84 -4.85
N ILE A 8 -24.25 3.13 -4.16
CA ILE A 8 -23.03 2.33 -4.19
C ILE A 8 -23.21 1.16 -3.22
N ASP A 9 -23.35 -0.05 -3.75
CA ASP A 9 -23.50 -1.30 -2.99
C ASP A 9 -22.16 -1.95 -2.61
N LYS A 10 -21.08 -1.55 -3.28
CA LYS A 10 -19.71 -2.02 -3.04
C LYS A 10 -18.78 -0.83 -2.82
N PRO A 11 -17.83 -0.91 -1.87
CA PRO A 11 -16.92 0.19 -1.62
C PRO A 11 -16.11 0.53 -2.87
N ILE A 12 -15.96 1.82 -3.16
CA ILE A 12 -15.00 2.32 -4.16
C ILE A 12 -13.58 1.98 -3.67
N LEU A 13 -12.66 1.69 -4.58
CA LEU A 13 -11.26 1.40 -4.25
C LEU A 13 -10.34 2.57 -4.62
N ASP A 14 -9.68 3.16 -3.63
CA ASP A 14 -8.51 4.02 -3.86
C ASP A 14 -7.26 3.14 -4.00
N LEU A 15 -6.78 3.00 -5.24
CA LEU A 15 -5.67 2.09 -5.53
C LEU A 15 -4.30 2.70 -5.24
N HIS A 16 -4.16 3.95 -4.82
CA HIS A 16 -2.84 4.56 -4.62
C HIS A 16 -2.83 5.61 -3.50
N VAL A 17 -2.74 5.14 -2.26
CA VAL A 17 -2.57 6.00 -1.08
C VAL A 17 -1.30 5.66 -0.32
N HIS A 18 -0.49 6.69 -0.03
CA HIS A 18 0.73 6.51 0.73
C HIS A 18 0.46 6.50 2.24
N ILE A 19 1.03 5.51 2.92
CA ILE A 19 0.94 5.35 4.37
C ILE A 19 2.32 5.32 5.02
N GLY A 20 2.36 5.76 6.28
CA GLY A 20 3.50 5.60 7.16
C GLY A 20 3.37 4.38 8.09
N PRO A 21 4.41 4.11 8.90
CA PRO A 21 5.64 4.89 9.01
C PRO A 21 6.56 4.75 7.78
N GLU A 22 7.22 5.85 7.40
CA GLU A 22 8.37 5.90 6.48
C GLU A 22 9.11 7.24 6.64
N PHE A 23 10.22 7.43 5.94
CA PHE A 23 11.01 8.68 5.92
C PHE A 23 10.22 9.90 5.42
N LEU A 24 9.23 9.68 4.56
CA LEU A 24 8.39 10.72 3.99
C LEU A 24 7.21 11.04 4.90
N ARG A 25 6.80 12.31 4.97
CA ARG A 25 5.65 12.75 5.76
C ARG A 25 4.37 12.10 5.24
N ARG A 26 3.60 11.48 6.15
CA ARG A 26 2.33 10.82 5.83
C ARG A 26 1.22 11.28 6.75
N ARG A 27 0.05 11.46 6.15
CA ARG A 27 -1.19 11.77 6.87
C ARG A 27 -1.70 10.55 7.65
N TYR A 28 -1.47 9.36 7.13
CA TYR A 28 -2.06 8.14 7.64
C TYR A 28 -1.02 7.08 8.02
N THR A 29 -1.31 6.37 9.09
CA THR A 29 -0.85 4.98 9.28
C THR A 29 -1.86 4.05 8.60
N ILE A 30 -1.52 2.78 8.42
CA ILE A 30 -2.49 1.81 7.87
C ILE A 30 -3.77 1.71 8.72
N LYS A 31 -3.65 1.84 10.06
CA LYS A 31 -4.78 1.76 10.99
C LYS A 31 -5.68 2.99 10.88
N SER A 32 -5.10 4.19 10.91
CA SER A 32 -5.89 5.42 10.85
C SER A 32 -6.58 5.60 9.49
N LEU A 33 -5.96 5.13 8.40
CA LEU A 33 -6.63 5.07 7.11
C LEU A 33 -7.76 4.04 7.09
N ALA A 34 -7.58 2.86 7.69
CA ALA A 34 -8.65 1.85 7.76
C ALA A 34 -9.87 2.32 8.57
N GLU A 35 -9.65 3.07 9.65
CA GLU A 35 -10.72 3.70 10.44
C GLU A 35 -11.52 4.73 9.62
N GLU A 36 -10.83 5.57 8.83
CA GLU A 36 -11.48 6.51 7.91
C GLU A 36 -12.20 5.79 6.77
N ALA A 37 -11.54 4.82 6.14
CA ALA A 37 -12.08 4.06 5.02
C ALA A 37 -13.35 3.28 5.37
N GLN A 38 -13.41 2.71 6.57
CA GLN A 38 -14.61 2.05 7.08
C GLN A 38 -15.76 3.05 7.30
N ARG A 39 -15.47 4.24 7.84
CA ARG A 39 -16.48 5.27 8.11
C ARG A 39 -17.05 5.84 6.81
N GLU A 40 -16.20 6.07 5.82
CA GLU A 40 -16.58 6.66 4.52
C GLU A 40 -16.92 5.61 3.44
N PHE A 41 -16.88 4.32 3.80
CA PHE A 41 -17.23 3.19 2.94
C PHE A 41 -16.42 3.09 1.63
N PHE A 42 -15.09 3.18 1.73
CA PHE A 42 -14.16 2.88 0.64
C PHE A 42 -13.13 1.82 1.06
N GLY A 43 -12.53 1.14 0.09
CA GLY A 43 -11.36 0.30 0.28
C GLY A 43 -10.11 0.96 -0.32
N PHE A 44 -8.93 0.47 0.03
CA PHE A 44 -7.70 1.13 -0.42
C PHE A 44 -6.53 0.17 -0.62
N ALA A 45 -5.56 0.59 -1.43
CA ALA A 45 -4.26 -0.04 -1.54
C ALA A 45 -3.17 0.80 -0.86
N ALA A 46 -2.63 0.26 0.23
CA ALA A 46 -1.62 0.90 1.06
C ALA A 46 -0.25 0.84 0.38
N LYS A 47 0.29 1.99 -0.06
CA LYS A 47 1.63 2.12 -0.60
C LYS A 47 2.62 2.66 0.43
N ASN A 48 3.83 2.10 0.41
CA ASN A 48 4.99 2.61 1.12
C ASN A 48 6.21 2.52 0.19
N HIS A 49 7.13 3.47 0.27
CA HIS A 49 8.26 3.57 -0.65
C HIS A 49 9.41 2.63 -0.27
N PHE A 50 9.47 2.20 0.98
CA PHE A 50 10.61 1.48 1.53
C PHE A 50 10.26 0.05 1.95
N GLN A 51 9.08 -0.16 2.52
CA GLN A 51 8.66 -1.41 3.13
C GLN A 51 7.45 -2.00 2.39
N PRO A 52 7.38 -3.33 2.18
CA PRO A 52 6.15 -3.98 1.76
C PRO A 52 5.06 -3.83 2.83
N THR A 53 3.83 -3.53 2.43
CA THR A 53 2.68 -3.31 3.34
C THR A 53 1.74 -4.52 3.41
N THR A 54 2.07 -5.62 2.72
CA THR A 54 1.22 -6.82 2.64
C THR A 54 0.94 -7.45 4.00
N ALA A 55 1.96 -7.58 4.86
CA ALA A 55 1.80 -8.09 6.21
C ALA A 55 0.94 -7.16 7.08
N TRP A 56 1.13 -5.84 6.95
CA TRP A 56 0.34 -4.85 7.70
C TRP A 56 -1.14 -4.92 7.31
N ALA A 57 -1.42 -4.94 5.99
CA ALA A 57 -2.78 -5.07 5.47
C ALA A 57 -3.43 -6.36 5.98
N ALA A 58 -2.74 -7.49 5.87
CA ALA A 58 -3.23 -8.79 6.31
C ALA A 58 -3.57 -8.81 7.81
N MET A 59 -2.69 -8.26 8.66
CA MET A 59 -2.88 -8.24 10.12
C MET A 59 -4.09 -7.44 10.56
N ILE A 60 -4.46 -6.37 9.85
CA ILE A 60 -5.59 -5.53 10.25
C ILE A 60 -6.89 -5.87 9.51
N SER A 61 -6.82 -6.57 8.36
CA SER A 61 -7.97 -6.80 7.47
C SER A 61 -9.15 -7.44 8.17
N THR A 62 -8.94 -8.32 9.15
CA THR A 62 -10.02 -9.00 9.89
C THR A 62 -10.83 -8.06 10.78
N ASN A 63 -10.32 -6.86 11.06
CA ASN A 63 -10.96 -5.89 11.95
C ASN A 63 -11.89 -4.92 11.21
N TYR A 64 -11.88 -4.94 9.87
CA TYR A 64 -12.61 -3.99 9.04
C TYR A 64 -13.46 -4.70 7.97
N LYS A 65 -14.58 -4.08 7.59
CA LYS A 65 -15.52 -4.62 6.58
C LYS A 65 -15.35 -3.95 5.21
N ILE A 66 -14.15 -3.42 4.95
CA ILE A 66 -13.75 -2.79 3.69
C ILE A 66 -12.50 -3.48 3.14
N PRO A 67 -12.29 -3.46 1.81
CA PRO A 67 -11.08 -4.01 1.21
C PRO A 67 -9.83 -3.23 1.63
N ILE A 68 -8.86 -3.92 2.23
CA ILE A 68 -7.54 -3.39 2.55
C ILE A 68 -6.50 -4.18 1.75
N ILE A 69 -5.85 -3.51 0.80
CA ILE A 69 -4.92 -4.13 -0.14
C ILE A 69 -3.51 -3.68 0.22
N GLY A 70 -2.62 -4.64 0.47
CA GLY A 70 -1.20 -4.34 0.63
C GLY A 70 -0.50 -4.12 -0.71
N SER A 71 0.74 -3.66 -0.68
CA SER A 71 1.58 -3.50 -1.87
C SER A 71 3.06 -3.63 -1.55
N ILE A 72 3.87 -3.69 -2.61
CA ILE A 72 5.31 -3.53 -2.56
C ILE A 72 5.73 -2.51 -3.62
N THR A 73 6.67 -1.63 -3.29
CA THR A 73 7.32 -0.76 -4.27
C THR A 73 8.73 -1.29 -4.56
N LEU A 74 9.05 -1.52 -5.83
CA LEU A 74 10.33 -2.10 -6.28
C LEU A 74 11.47 -1.07 -6.30
N ASN A 75 11.61 -0.31 -5.21
CA ASN A 75 12.67 0.64 -4.97
C ASN A 75 13.96 -0.07 -4.48
N LYS A 76 15.06 0.67 -4.34
CA LYS A 76 16.36 0.13 -3.87
C LYS A 76 16.28 -0.52 -2.49
N SER A 77 15.32 -0.12 -1.64
CA SER A 77 15.11 -0.75 -0.33
C SER A 77 14.84 -2.26 -0.39
N VAL A 78 14.36 -2.75 -1.54
CA VAL A 78 14.15 -4.18 -1.81
C VAL A 78 15.07 -4.71 -2.92
N GLY A 79 16.10 -3.95 -3.30
CA GLY A 79 17.03 -4.30 -4.37
C GLY A 79 16.61 -3.89 -5.79
N GLY A 80 15.57 -3.06 -5.95
CA GLY A 80 15.05 -2.63 -7.25
C GLY A 80 14.02 -3.60 -7.81
N ILE A 81 14.02 -3.81 -9.14
CA ILE A 81 13.17 -4.80 -9.80
C ILE A 81 13.61 -6.21 -9.39
N ASN A 82 13.00 -6.71 -8.31
CA ASN A 82 13.43 -7.92 -7.62
C ASN A 82 12.25 -8.91 -7.44
N PRO A 83 12.22 -10.02 -8.21
CA PRO A 83 11.20 -11.06 -8.07
C PRO A 83 11.17 -11.71 -6.68
N GLU A 84 12.32 -11.84 -6.00
CA GLU A 84 12.38 -12.42 -4.66
C GLU A 84 11.72 -11.50 -3.62
N ALA A 85 11.81 -10.18 -3.81
CA ALA A 85 11.08 -9.23 -2.97
C ALA A 85 9.56 -9.35 -3.16
N VAL A 86 9.10 -9.56 -4.39
CA VAL A 86 7.68 -9.85 -4.68
C VAL A 86 7.24 -11.15 -4.02
N ARG A 87 8.07 -12.20 -4.09
CA ARG A 87 7.82 -13.50 -3.43
C ARG A 87 7.75 -13.35 -1.91
N ALA A 88 8.62 -12.53 -1.32
CA ALA A 88 8.60 -12.20 0.10
C ALA A 88 7.33 -11.42 0.47
N ALA A 89 6.95 -10.40 -0.30
CA ALA A 89 5.71 -9.65 -0.08
C ALA A 89 4.47 -10.54 -0.14
N LEU A 90 4.43 -11.52 -1.06
CA LEU A 90 3.35 -12.50 -1.14
C LEU A 90 3.20 -13.32 0.16
N SER A 91 4.29 -13.57 0.90
CA SER A 91 4.22 -14.30 2.18
C SER A 91 3.44 -13.54 3.26
N GLY A 92 3.37 -12.21 3.17
CA GLY A 92 2.64 -11.35 4.11
C GLY A 92 1.13 -11.62 4.14
N PHE A 93 0.58 -12.33 3.14
CA PHE A 93 -0.83 -12.73 3.09
C PHE A 93 -1.17 -13.98 3.90
N LYS A 94 -0.21 -14.61 4.57
CA LYS A 94 -0.49 -15.74 5.44
C LYS A 94 -1.12 -15.26 6.75
N ILE A 95 -2.41 -14.95 6.75
CA ILE A 95 -3.15 -14.43 7.92
C ILE A 95 -3.20 -15.49 9.01
N ASN A 96 -3.44 -16.75 8.64
CA ASN A 96 -3.37 -17.86 9.57
C ASN A 96 -1.97 -18.54 9.51
N PRO A 97 -1.10 -18.33 10.52
CA PRO A 97 0.25 -18.89 10.51
C PRO A 97 0.27 -20.42 10.56
N GLN A 98 -0.81 -21.05 11.05
CA GLN A 98 -0.93 -22.51 11.19
C GLN A 98 -1.37 -23.20 9.88
N LYS A 99 -1.88 -22.46 8.89
CA LYS A 99 -2.25 -23.08 7.60
C LYS A 99 -1.00 -23.52 6.82
N THR A 100 -1.09 -24.69 6.21
CA THR A 100 -0.03 -25.25 5.34
C THR A 100 -0.11 -24.68 3.93
N ASN A 101 -1.33 -24.52 3.41
CA ASN A 101 -1.57 -23.95 2.09
C ASN A 101 -1.39 -22.43 2.10
N ARG A 102 -0.89 -21.91 0.97
CA ARG A 102 -0.88 -20.47 0.70
C ARG A 102 -2.31 -19.94 0.64
N GLU A 103 -2.56 -18.88 1.40
CA GLU A 103 -3.79 -18.10 1.24
C GLU A 103 -3.70 -17.27 -0.05
N ARG A 104 -4.79 -17.25 -0.84
CA ARG A 104 -4.85 -16.44 -2.06
C ARG A 104 -5.05 -14.99 -1.67
N GLY A 105 -3.97 -14.21 -1.69
CA GLY A 105 -3.98 -12.76 -1.57
C GLY A 105 -3.81 -12.07 -2.92
N ARG A 106 -4.35 -10.85 -3.05
CA ARG A 106 -4.01 -9.93 -4.13
C ARG A 106 -3.30 -8.73 -3.51
N PHE A 107 -2.19 -8.31 -4.10
CA PHE A 107 -1.49 -7.07 -3.77
C PHE A 107 -1.04 -6.37 -5.03
N ILE A 108 -0.70 -5.10 -4.87
CA ILE A 108 -0.13 -4.31 -5.96
C ILE A 108 1.38 -4.39 -5.90
N VAL A 109 2.00 -4.57 -7.06
CA VAL A 109 3.45 -4.40 -7.25
C VAL A 109 3.65 -3.10 -8.00
N TRP A 110 4.23 -2.11 -7.33
CA TRP A 110 4.61 -0.84 -7.94
C TRP A 110 6.02 -0.93 -8.51
N MET A 111 6.21 -0.43 -9.71
CA MET A 111 7.54 -0.22 -10.31
C MET A 111 8.37 0.77 -9.48
N PRO A 112 9.70 0.84 -9.69
CA PRO A 112 10.52 1.83 -9.01
C PRO A 112 9.91 3.23 -9.10
N THR A 113 9.93 3.97 -7.99
CA THR A 113 9.41 5.34 -7.91
C THR A 113 10.54 6.33 -7.62
N ILE A 114 10.90 6.52 -6.35
CA ILE A 114 11.95 7.46 -5.93
C ILE A 114 13.34 7.03 -6.40
N HIS A 115 13.48 5.78 -6.84
CA HIS A 115 14.71 5.25 -7.41
C HIS A 115 14.61 4.97 -8.91
N ALA A 116 13.52 5.36 -9.57
CA ALA A 116 13.44 5.34 -11.03
C ALA A 116 14.44 6.35 -11.62
N GLU A 117 15.09 6.01 -12.73
CA GLU A 117 16.07 6.90 -13.36
C GLU A 117 15.45 8.25 -13.77
N ALA A 118 14.22 8.24 -14.28
CA ALA A 118 13.49 9.46 -14.61
C ALA A 118 13.25 10.36 -13.38
N HIS A 119 12.92 9.76 -12.23
CA HIS A 119 12.78 10.49 -10.97
C HIS A 119 14.12 11.10 -10.54
N LEU A 120 15.20 10.31 -10.61
CA LEU A 120 16.53 10.78 -10.20
C LEU A 120 17.03 11.90 -11.12
N ILE A 121 16.87 11.80 -12.43
CA ILE A 121 17.24 12.87 -13.38
C ILE A 121 16.45 14.15 -13.06
N ASN A 122 15.14 14.05 -12.87
CA ASN A 122 14.29 15.20 -12.56
C ASN A 122 14.64 15.88 -11.23
N ASN A 123 15.17 15.12 -10.27
CA ASN A 123 15.42 15.59 -8.91
C ASN A 123 16.91 15.74 -8.58
N ASN A 124 17.77 16.04 -9.56
CA ASN A 124 19.21 16.23 -9.37
C ASN A 124 19.88 15.08 -8.60
N ARG A 125 19.52 13.85 -8.96
CA ARG A 125 19.96 12.57 -8.38
C ARG A 125 19.54 12.34 -6.93
N LYS A 126 18.63 13.15 -6.38
CA LYS A 126 18.02 12.92 -5.07
C LYS A 126 16.82 11.98 -5.20
N ASP A 127 16.81 10.92 -4.39
CA ASP A 127 15.67 10.02 -4.28
C ASP A 127 14.57 10.62 -3.40
N ILE A 128 14.95 11.23 -2.27
CA ILE A 128 14.06 11.97 -1.37
C ILE A 128 14.26 13.48 -1.58
N ILE A 129 13.14 14.20 -1.70
CA ILE A 129 13.12 15.66 -1.72
C ILE A 129 12.86 16.15 -0.30
N SER A 130 13.67 17.10 0.18
CA SER A 130 13.62 17.64 1.54
C SER A 130 12.25 18.15 1.97
N GLU A 131 11.48 18.72 1.04
CA GLU A 131 10.11 19.19 1.33
C GLU A 131 9.13 18.05 1.64
N TRP A 132 9.45 16.80 1.27
CA TRP A 132 8.59 15.64 1.47
C TRP A 132 8.88 14.89 2.78
N GLY A 133 10.09 15.00 3.34
CA GLY A 133 10.55 14.26 4.51
C GLY A 133 12.07 14.07 4.55
N CYS A 134 12.57 13.35 5.56
CA CYS A 134 13.99 13.24 5.92
C CYS A 134 14.58 11.86 5.68
#